data_AF-A0A9E7LAB7-F1
#
_entry.id   AF-A0A9E7LAB7-F1
#
_cell.length_a   1.000
_cell.length_b   1.000
_cell.length_c   1.000
_cell.angle_alpha   90.00
_cell.angle_beta   90.00
_cell.angle_gamma   90.00
#
_symmetry.space_group_name_H-M   'P 1'
#
loop_
_entity.id
_entity.type
_entity.pdbx_description
1 polymer ?
#
loop_
_entity_poly.entity_id
_entity_poly.type
_entity_poly.pdbx_seq_one_letter_code
_entity_poly.pdbx_strand_id
1 'polypeptide(L)'
;MIKVPVAESGSKSLPPSTSPSPKSPSPHRSRVRSPASGSMEASSWDALRKQARKIETQLDDQMSSYRRLVSTKPDGSENELESGIEHLLKQLQQVNLQMQTWVSSGSSQIISHTLTRHKEILQDLTQEFFRLRSSLRAKQERSSLLLDSRDFDMAKVDMEDGADSAEHALLKERTAISRSSGQMDNVISQAQATLGALVLQRTTFGGISTKMSNVSSRLPTGSINPCSVHLDSPVLQNNMGVSWNFYSHRSG
;
A
#
# COMPACT_ATOMS: atom_id res chain seq x y z
N MET A 1 84.22 5.40 5.76
CA MET A 1 84.72 5.93 7.05
C MET A 1 83.56 6.17 8.00
N ILE A 2 83.52 5.38 9.08
CA ILE A 2 83.09 5.67 10.46
C ILE A 2 81.89 6.64 10.62
N LYS A 3 80.75 6.08 11.04
CA LYS A 3 79.73 6.85 11.79
C LYS A 3 79.44 6.13 13.10
N VAL A 4 79.81 6.84 14.16
CA VAL A 4 79.76 6.49 15.58
C VAL A 4 78.30 6.42 16.04
N PRO A 5 77.88 5.45 16.87
CA PRO A 5 76.60 5.53 17.57
C PRO A 5 76.76 6.33 18.87
N VAL A 6 75.99 7.42 18.98
CA VAL A 6 75.77 8.18 20.22
C VAL A 6 74.77 7.42 21.08
N ALA A 7 75.15 7.21 22.35
CA ALA A 7 74.28 6.70 23.39
C ALA A 7 73.27 7.78 23.82
N GLU A 8 71.99 7.45 23.84
CA GLU A 8 70.97 8.26 24.51
C GLU A 8 70.41 7.52 25.73
N SER A 9 70.30 8.32 26.78
CA SER A 9 70.12 8.02 28.18
C SER A 9 68.79 7.32 28.50
N GLY A 10 68.87 6.25 29.30
CA GLY A 10 67.71 5.61 29.90
C GLY A 10 67.09 6.49 30.99
N SER A 11 65.85 6.92 30.76
CA SER A 11 65.00 7.50 31.81
C SER A 11 64.18 6.37 32.44
N LYS A 12 64.69 5.80 33.54
CA LYS A 12 63.97 4.84 34.38
C LYS A 12 62.88 5.56 35.17
N SER A 13 61.63 5.17 34.92
CA SER A 13 60.46 5.56 35.70
C SER A 13 60.58 5.10 37.16
N LEU A 14 60.27 5.99 38.09
CA LEU A 14 59.98 5.68 39.49
C LEU A 14 58.47 5.84 39.72
N PRO A 15 57.78 4.85 40.32
CA PRO A 15 56.37 5.01 40.69
C PRO A 15 56.23 5.87 41.96
N PRO A 16 55.17 6.69 42.08
CA PRO A 16 54.90 7.40 43.33
C PRO A 16 54.48 6.42 44.44
N SER A 17 55.09 6.60 45.60
CA SER A 17 54.80 5.89 46.84
C SER A 17 53.35 6.11 47.28
N THR A 18 52.63 5.00 47.45
CA THR A 18 51.29 4.98 48.02
C THR A 18 51.42 4.85 49.54
N SER A 19 51.18 5.94 50.27
CA SER A 19 50.96 5.88 51.73
C SER A 19 49.47 5.71 52.02
N PRO A 20 49.07 4.81 52.93
CA PRO A 20 47.68 4.56 53.26
C PRO A 20 47.20 5.50 54.38
N SER A 21 46.03 6.09 54.21
CA SER A 21 45.31 6.89 55.22
C SER A 21 43.80 6.71 55.04
N PRO A 22 42.98 6.92 56.08
CA PRO A 22 42.11 5.89 56.64
C PRO A 22 40.69 5.89 56.07
N LYS A 23 40.04 4.71 56.12
CA LYS A 23 38.61 4.52 55.85
C LYS A 23 37.78 5.29 56.89
N SER A 24 37.16 6.38 56.46
CA SER A 24 36.03 7.00 57.17
C SER A 24 34.71 6.34 56.78
N PRO A 25 33.71 6.26 57.68
CA PRO A 25 32.56 5.38 57.51
C PRO A 25 31.55 5.93 56.50
N SER A 26 30.97 5.03 55.71
CA SER A 26 29.87 5.31 54.80
C SER A 26 28.65 5.86 55.56
N PRO A 27 28.04 6.98 55.14
CA PRO A 27 26.70 7.27 55.59
C PRO A 27 25.75 6.35 54.81
N HIS A 28 25.18 5.37 55.49
CA HIS A 28 23.95 4.73 55.03
C HIS A 28 22.85 5.79 55.03
N ARG A 29 22.80 6.61 53.97
CA ARG A 29 21.62 7.40 53.68
C ARG A 29 20.61 6.43 53.10
N SER A 30 19.74 5.94 53.97
CA SER A 30 18.48 5.32 53.60
C SER A 30 17.77 6.25 52.63
N ARG A 31 17.95 6.00 51.32
CA ARG A 31 17.16 6.66 50.30
C ARG A 31 15.77 6.06 50.44
N VAL A 32 14.94 6.68 51.27
CA VAL A 32 13.49 6.53 51.20
C VAL A 32 13.11 7.01 49.79
N ARG A 33 13.08 6.08 48.85
CA ARG A 33 12.47 6.29 47.55
C ARG A 33 10.99 6.21 47.81
N SER A 34 10.37 7.37 48.07
CA SER A 34 8.92 7.49 48.13
C SER A 34 8.33 6.89 46.84
N PRO A 35 7.55 5.79 46.91
CA PRO A 35 7.03 5.13 45.70
C PRO A 35 5.86 5.88 45.05
N ALA A 36 5.31 6.90 45.71
CA ALA A 36 4.03 7.49 45.33
C ALA A 36 4.10 8.32 44.02
N SER A 37 5.18 9.06 43.78
CA SER A 37 5.26 10.00 42.64
C SER A 37 5.34 9.30 41.27
N GLY A 38 5.97 8.12 41.16
CA GLY A 38 6.09 7.42 39.88
C GLY A 38 4.78 6.81 39.36
N SER A 39 3.82 6.52 40.26
CA SER A 39 2.55 5.87 39.91
C SER A 39 1.52 6.82 39.29
N MET A 40 1.47 8.06 39.78
CA MET A 40 0.57 9.11 39.29
C MET A 40 1.03 9.63 37.92
N GLU A 41 2.35 9.77 37.77
CA GLU A 41 3.01 10.16 36.52
C GLU A 41 2.79 9.12 35.40
N ALA A 42 2.96 7.82 35.73
CA ALA A 42 2.68 6.74 34.79
C ALA A 42 1.20 6.69 34.37
N SER A 43 0.27 6.90 35.32
CA SER A 43 -1.17 6.93 35.04
C SER A 43 -1.55 8.08 34.10
N SER A 44 -0.92 9.25 34.26
CA SER A 44 -1.14 10.42 33.39
C SER A 44 -0.59 10.21 31.97
N TRP A 45 0.63 9.66 31.85
CA TRP A 45 1.19 9.30 30.54
C TRP A 45 0.32 8.24 29.82
N ASP A 46 -0.14 7.22 30.54
CA ASP A 46 -1.01 6.19 29.99
C ASP A 46 -2.36 6.74 29.52
N ALA A 47 -2.89 7.76 30.21
CA ALA A 47 -4.09 8.47 29.79
C ALA A 47 -3.86 9.20 28.45
N LEU A 48 -2.74 9.92 28.30
CA LEU A 48 -2.38 10.58 27.04
C LEU A 48 -2.25 9.58 25.89
N ARG A 49 -1.59 8.43 26.12
CA ARG A 49 -1.46 7.37 25.10
C ARG A 49 -2.81 6.82 24.66
N LYS A 50 -3.68 6.52 25.63
CA LYS A 50 -5.05 6.04 25.33
C LYS A 50 -5.84 7.08 24.55
N GLN A 51 -5.71 8.36 24.91
CA GLN A 51 -6.35 9.45 24.19
C GLN A 51 -5.84 9.57 22.75
N ALA A 52 -4.52 9.53 22.52
CA ALA A 52 -3.94 9.55 21.19
C ALA A 52 -4.46 8.40 20.32
N ARG A 53 -4.45 7.16 20.84
CA ARG A 53 -4.99 5.99 20.12
C ARG A 53 -6.46 6.12 19.77
N LYS A 54 -7.26 6.68 20.68
CA LYS A 54 -8.68 6.94 20.43
C LYS A 54 -8.87 7.94 19.29
N ILE A 55 -8.15 9.06 19.32
CA ILE A 55 -8.22 10.09 18.28
C ILE A 55 -7.74 9.52 16.93
N GLU A 56 -6.64 8.77 16.91
CA GLU A 56 -6.15 8.07 15.71
C GLU A 56 -7.23 7.19 15.09
N THR A 57 -7.88 6.35 15.90
CA THR A 57 -8.94 5.45 15.41
C THR A 57 -10.12 6.24 14.83
N GLN A 58 -10.56 7.29 15.53
CA GLN A 58 -11.64 8.15 15.05
C GLN A 58 -11.27 8.87 13.74
N LEU A 59 -10.01 9.28 13.63
CA LEU A 59 -9.48 9.95 12.45
C LEU A 59 -9.44 9.00 11.25
N ASP A 60 -9.03 7.74 11.44
CA ASP A 60 -9.02 6.70 10.41
C ASP A 60 -10.43 6.40 9.87
N ASP A 61 -11.44 6.35 10.76
CA ASP A 61 -12.84 6.12 10.40
C ASP A 61 -13.40 7.29 9.57
N GLN A 62 -13.12 8.52 9.99
CA GLN A 62 -13.51 9.73 9.25
C GLN A 62 -12.79 9.82 7.90
N MET A 63 -11.49 9.52 7.86
CA MET A 63 -10.70 9.50 6.62
C MET A 63 -11.24 8.46 5.63
N SER A 64 -11.67 7.30 6.14
CA SER A 64 -12.29 6.25 5.32
C SER A 64 -13.62 6.71 4.73
N SER A 65 -14.41 7.45 5.50
CA SER A 65 -15.66 8.05 5.01
C SER A 65 -15.38 9.13 3.97
N TYR A 66 -14.34 9.94 4.19
CA TYR A 66 -13.95 11.01 3.27
C TYR A 66 -13.43 10.44 1.94
N ARG A 67 -12.64 9.36 1.98
CA ARG A 67 -12.23 8.60 0.79
C ARG A 67 -13.42 8.10 -0.03
N ARG A 68 -14.48 7.62 0.62
CA ARG A 68 -15.72 7.21 -0.07
C ARG A 68 -16.38 8.41 -0.74
N LEU A 69 -16.49 9.53 -0.03
CA LEU A 69 -17.04 10.78 -0.56
C LEU A 69 -16.26 11.26 -1.79
N VAL A 70 -14.92 11.18 -1.77
CA VAL A 70 -14.08 11.51 -2.94
C VAL A 70 -14.40 10.62 -4.15
N SER A 71 -14.88 9.38 -3.93
CA SER A 71 -15.26 8.47 -5.00
C SER A 71 -16.70 8.65 -5.49
N THR A 72 -17.60 9.16 -4.64
CA THR A 72 -19.01 9.37 -4.95
C THR A 72 -19.29 10.83 -5.35
N LYS A 73 -20.50 11.14 -5.80
CA LYS A 73 -20.88 12.54 -6.06
C LYS A 73 -20.89 13.33 -4.74
N PRO A 74 -20.43 14.59 -4.72
CA PRO A 74 -20.49 15.43 -3.54
C PRO A 74 -21.96 15.74 -3.20
N ASP A 75 -22.37 15.42 -1.97
CA ASP A 75 -23.73 15.60 -1.44
C ASP A 75 -23.83 16.77 -0.43
N GLY A 76 -22.78 17.59 -0.33
CA GLY A 76 -22.69 18.70 0.62
C GLY A 76 -22.19 18.33 2.03
N SER A 77 -22.11 17.03 2.36
CA SER A 77 -21.57 16.55 3.65
C SER A 77 -20.03 16.65 3.75
N GLU A 78 -19.37 17.00 2.64
CA GLU A 78 -17.92 17.19 2.54
C GLU A 78 -17.37 18.14 3.60
N ASN A 79 -17.97 19.33 3.72
CA ASN A 79 -17.46 20.38 4.61
C ASN A 79 -17.53 19.98 6.08
N GLU A 80 -18.60 19.26 6.48
CA GLU A 80 -18.75 18.75 7.84
C GLU A 80 -17.64 17.74 8.15
N LEU A 81 -17.40 16.81 7.22
CA LEU A 81 -16.38 15.79 7.37
C LEU A 81 -14.96 16.38 7.34
N GLU A 82 -14.68 17.36 6.48
CA GLU A 82 -13.42 18.11 6.49
C GLU A 82 -13.19 18.78 7.85
N SER A 83 -14.20 19.49 8.37
CA SER A 83 -14.08 20.19 9.65
C SER A 83 -13.86 19.23 10.83
N GLY A 84 -14.50 18.05 10.80
CA GLY A 84 -14.31 16.99 11.79
C GLY A 84 -12.88 16.42 11.77
N ILE A 85 -12.37 16.14 10.57
CA ILE A 85 -10.99 15.66 10.38
C ILE A 85 -9.98 16.71 10.84
N GLU A 86 -10.14 17.97 10.46
CA GLU A 86 -9.28 19.07 10.89
C GLU A 86 -9.28 19.26 12.42
N HIS A 87 -10.45 19.09 13.05
CA HIS A 87 -10.58 19.15 14.49
C HIS A 87 -9.81 18.02 15.19
N LEU A 88 -10.00 16.78 14.74
CA LEU A 88 -9.30 15.61 15.29
C LEU A 88 -7.78 15.69 15.10
N LEU A 89 -7.31 16.18 13.94
CA LEU A 89 -5.89 16.43 13.68
C LEU A 89 -5.29 17.43 14.70
N LYS A 90 -5.99 18.54 14.95
CA LYS A 90 -5.58 19.54 15.96
C LYS A 90 -5.55 18.96 17.37
N GLN A 91 -6.55 18.13 17.72
CA GLN A 91 -6.57 17.44 19.02
C GLN A 91 -5.39 16.47 19.17
N LEU A 92 -5.08 15.66 18.15
CA LEU A 92 -3.93 14.75 18.17
C LEU A 92 -2.61 15.53 18.28
N GLN A 93 -2.49 16.66 17.58
CA GLN A 93 -1.36 17.56 17.73
C GLN A 93 -1.21 18.10 19.15
N GLN A 94 -2.31 18.50 19.79
CA GLN A 94 -2.31 18.95 21.18
C GLN A 94 -1.86 17.84 22.14
N VAL A 95 -2.36 16.62 21.97
CA VAL A 95 -1.94 15.47 22.78
C VAL A 95 -0.45 15.18 22.58
N ASN A 96 0.05 15.25 21.34
CA ASN A 96 1.48 15.11 21.04
C ASN A 96 2.33 16.19 21.70
N LEU A 97 1.86 17.44 21.73
CA LEU A 97 2.51 18.54 22.45
C LEU A 97 2.54 18.29 23.95
N GLN A 98 1.45 17.79 24.53
CA GLN A 98 1.41 17.39 25.94
C GLN A 98 2.41 16.26 26.19
N MET A 99 2.40 15.20 25.39
CA MET A 99 3.38 14.11 25.48
C MET A 99 4.84 14.59 25.35
N GLN A 100 5.10 15.66 24.58
CA GLN A 100 6.43 16.25 24.45
C GLN A 100 6.96 16.83 25.76
N THR A 101 6.11 17.42 26.60
CA THR A 101 6.55 17.98 27.89
C THR A 101 7.03 16.88 28.84
N TRP A 102 6.43 15.68 28.76
CA TRP A 102 6.87 14.49 29.47
C TRP A 102 8.23 14.01 28.98
N VAL A 103 8.44 13.99 27.66
CA VAL A 103 9.75 13.61 27.10
C VAL A 103 10.86 14.56 27.56
N SER A 104 10.56 15.86 27.56
CA SER A 104 11.49 16.92 27.97
C SER A 104 11.82 16.91 29.47
N SER A 105 11.01 16.29 30.34
CA SER A 105 11.29 16.20 31.78
C SER A 105 12.29 15.10 32.17
N GLY A 106 12.95 14.47 31.19
CA GLY A 106 13.94 13.41 31.43
C GLY A 106 13.35 12.01 31.42
N SER A 107 12.38 11.76 30.54
CA SER A 107 11.71 10.46 30.42
C SER A 107 12.58 9.37 29.80
N SER A 108 12.13 8.11 29.92
CA SER A 108 12.79 6.94 29.33
C SER A 108 12.79 6.98 27.78
N GLN A 109 13.80 6.39 27.16
CA GLN A 109 13.91 6.11 25.72
C GLN A 109 12.59 5.57 25.11
N ILE A 110 11.87 4.73 25.85
CA ILE A 110 10.60 4.13 25.41
C ILE A 110 9.51 5.20 25.23
N ILE A 111 9.44 6.18 26.13
CA ILE A 111 8.46 7.28 26.10
C ILE A 111 8.78 8.19 24.92
N SER A 112 10.06 8.52 24.71
CA SER A 112 10.53 9.27 23.54
C SER A 112 10.17 8.58 22.23
N HIS A 113 10.43 7.29 22.09
CA HIS A 113 10.08 6.53 20.88
C HIS A 113 8.57 6.50 20.64
N THR A 114 7.78 6.32 21.69
CA THR A 114 6.31 6.33 21.59
C THR A 114 5.80 7.68 21.08
N LEU A 115 6.35 8.79 21.58
CA LEU A 115 6.03 10.12 21.07
C LEU A 115 6.43 10.29 19.61
N THR A 116 7.63 9.85 19.23
CA THR A 116 8.07 9.87 17.82
C THR A 116 7.06 9.16 16.94
N ARG A 117 6.58 7.99 17.36
CA ARG A 117 5.58 7.24 16.59
C ARG A 117 4.27 8.01 16.43
N HIS A 118 3.75 8.62 17.50
CA HIS A 118 2.53 9.40 17.40
C HIS A 118 2.68 10.67 16.53
N LYS A 119 3.88 11.25 16.45
CA LYS A 119 4.18 12.37 15.54
C LYS A 119 4.21 11.92 14.08
N GLU A 120 4.82 10.78 13.78
CA GLU A 120 4.82 10.19 12.44
C GLU A 120 3.38 9.91 11.97
N ILE A 121 2.57 9.25 12.81
CA ILE A 121 1.17 8.97 12.51
C ILE A 121 0.40 10.26 12.21
N LEU A 122 0.57 11.30 13.03
CA LEU A 122 -0.05 12.60 12.79
C LEU A 122 0.38 13.20 11.44
N GLN A 123 1.67 13.12 11.09
CA GLN A 123 2.18 13.62 9.82
C GLN A 123 1.59 12.85 8.63
N ASP A 124 1.57 11.51 8.69
CA ASP A 124 1.03 10.65 7.65
C ASP A 124 -0.45 10.95 7.40
N LEU A 125 -1.26 11.03 8.47
CA LEU A 125 -2.69 11.33 8.39
C LEU A 125 -2.97 12.74 7.87
N THR A 126 -2.14 13.72 8.27
CA THR A 126 -2.23 15.10 7.76
C THR A 126 -1.96 15.14 6.26
N GLN A 127 -0.90 14.48 5.80
CA GLN A 127 -0.55 14.43 4.37
C GLN A 127 -1.64 13.72 3.56
N GLU A 128 -2.17 12.61 4.08
CA GLU A 128 -3.25 11.89 3.43
C GLU A 128 -4.49 12.78 3.29
N PHE A 129 -4.89 13.50 4.34
CA PHE A 129 -6.03 14.40 4.30
C PHE A 129 -5.90 15.45 3.18
N PHE A 130 -4.76 16.13 3.10
CA PHE A 130 -4.54 17.14 2.06
C PHE A 130 -4.53 16.54 0.64
N ARG A 131 -3.99 15.31 0.50
CA ARG A 131 -4.04 14.58 -0.77
C ARG A 131 -5.48 14.25 -1.17
N LEU A 132 -6.32 13.82 -0.24
CA LEU A 132 -7.73 13.54 -0.52
C LEU A 132 -8.50 14.81 -0.87
N ARG A 133 -8.28 15.89 -0.13
CA ARG A 133 -8.92 17.19 -0.37
C ARG A 133 -8.58 17.77 -1.74
N SER A 134 -7.31 17.71 -2.13
CA SER A 134 -6.89 18.12 -3.48
C SER A 134 -7.50 17.22 -4.57
N SER A 135 -7.58 15.91 -4.34
CA SER A 135 -8.23 14.99 -5.27
C SER A 135 -9.73 15.26 -5.42
N LEU A 136 -10.42 15.63 -4.35
CA LEU A 136 -11.84 15.95 -4.37
C LEU A 136 -12.09 17.25 -5.14
N ARG A 137 -11.32 18.30 -4.85
CA ARG A 137 -11.37 19.57 -5.59
C ARG A 137 -11.13 19.37 -7.08
N ALA A 138 -10.09 18.63 -7.47
CA ALA A 138 -9.80 18.37 -8.87
C ALA A 138 -10.95 17.61 -9.59
N LYS A 139 -11.66 16.72 -8.88
CA LYS A 139 -12.87 16.06 -9.41
C LYS A 139 -14.04 17.02 -9.54
N GLN A 140 -14.25 17.88 -8.55
CA GLN A 140 -15.32 18.88 -8.58
C GLN A 140 -15.11 19.86 -9.73
N GLU A 141 -13.90 20.37 -9.92
CA GLU A 141 -13.52 21.24 -11.05
C GLU A 141 -13.80 20.55 -12.39
N ARG A 142 -13.36 19.28 -12.56
CA ARG A 142 -13.67 18.50 -13.76
C ARG A 142 -15.17 18.34 -13.99
N SER A 143 -15.93 18.08 -12.93
CA SER A 143 -17.39 17.96 -13.04
C SER A 143 -18.05 19.29 -13.42
N SER A 144 -17.59 20.41 -12.85
CA SER A 144 -18.08 21.75 -13.17
C SER A 144 -17.81 22.12 -14.62
N LEU A 145 -16.61 21.83 -15.13
CA LEU A 145 -16.26 22.08 -16.53
C LEU A 145 -17.08 21.23 -17.51
N LEU A 146 -17.37 19.97 -17.16
CA LEU A 146 -18.22 19.11 -18.00
C LEU A 146 -19.68 19.56 -18.00
N LEU A 147 -20.18 20.08 -16.86
CA LEU A 147 -21.52 20.66 -16.79
C LEU A 147 -21.60 21.94 -17.64
N ASP A 148 -20.63 22.84 -17.50
CA ASP A 148 -20.53 24.07 -18.31
C ASP A 148 -20.44 23.78 -19.82
N SER A 149 -19.61 22.80 -20.21
CA SER A 149 -19.53 22.35 -21.61
C SER A 149 -20.86 21.80 -22.13
N ARG A 150 -21.62 21.06 -21.31
CA ARG A 150 -22.92 20.52 -21.71
C ARG A 150 -23.98 21.62 -21.81
N ASP A 151 -23.96 22.58 -20.89
CA ASP A 151 -24.89 23.69 -20.89
C ASP A 151 -24.64 24.61 -22.10
N PHE A 152 -23.37 24.80 -22.50
CA PHE A 152 -23.00 25.48 -23.74
C PHE A 152 -23.50 24.73 -24.99
N ASP A 153 -23.30 23.41 -25.06
CA ASP A 153 -23.81 22.60 -26.19
C ASP A 153 -25.34 22.67 -26.30
N MET A 154 -26.06 22.62 -25.16
CA MET A 154 -27.53 22.73 -25.14
C MET A 154 -28.01 24.13 -25.54
N ALA A 155 -27.38 25.19 -25.02
CA ALA A 155 -27.73 26.57 -25.36
C ALA A 155 -27.45 26.88 -26.85
N LYS A 156 -26.41 26.28 -27.43
CA LYS A 156 -26.13 26.38 -28.86
C LYS A 156 -27.20 25.67 -29.69
N VAL A 157 -27.60 24.46 -29.32
CA VAL A 157 -28.65 23.70 -30.01
C VAL A 157 -29.99 24.45 -30.00
N ASP A 158 -30.32 25.15 -28.91
CA ASP A 158 -31.58 25.92 -28.78
C ASP A 158 -31.58 27.23 -29.61
N MET A 159 -30.40 27.81 -29.89
CA MET A 159 -30.27 29.03 -30.71
C MET A 159 -30.21 28.79 -32.22
N GLU A 160 -29.93 27.56 -32.67
CA GLU A 160 -29.65 27.22 -34.09
C GLU A 160 -30.79 26.43 -34.79
N ASP A 161 -31.95 26.26 -34.14
CA ASP A 161 -33.08 25.38 -34.55
C ASP A 161 -33.87 25.82 -35.81
N GLY A 162 -33.27 26.63 -36.69
CA GLY A 162 -33.90 27.08 -37.94
C GLY A 162 -33.36 26.43 -39.22
N ALA A 163 -32.06 26.14 -39.29
CA ALA A 163 -31.40 25.71 -40.53
C ALA A 163 -30.15 24.82 -40.34
N ASP A 164 -29.47 24.92 -39.20
CA ASP A 164 -28.14 24.30 -38.99
C ASP A 164 -28.20 22.90 -38.35
N SER A 165 -29.40 22.43 -37.98
CA SER A 165 -29.63 21.10 -37.39
C SER A 165 -29.15 19.94 -38.28
N ALA A 166 -29.29 20.07 -39.61
CA ALA A 166 -28.82 19.06 -40.57
C ALA A 166 -27.28 19.07 -40.71
N GLU A 167 -26.65 20.25 -40.78
CA GLU A 167 -25.19 20.37 -40.85
C GLU A 167 -24.53 19.85 -39.56
N HIS A 168 -25.13 20.19 -38.40
CA HIS A 168 -24.69 19.72 -37.10
C HIS A 168 -24.82 18.18 -36.96
N ALA A 169 -25.89 17.58 -37.50
CA ALA A 169 -26.05 16.13 -37.56
C ALA A 169 -24.95 15.46 -38.40
N LEU A 170 -24.60 16.03 -39.55
CA LEU A 170 -23.53 15.53 -40.42
C LEU A 170 -22.14 15.67 -39.76
N LEU A 171 -21.88 16.79 -39.08
CA LEU A 171 -20.64 16.98 -38.32
C LEU A 171 -20.51 15.97 -37.18
N LYS A 172 -21.61 15.70 -36.47
CA LYS A 172 -21.67 14.66 -35.43
C LYS A 172 -21.38 13.28 -36.02
N GLU A 173 -21.98 12.92 -37.16
CA GLU A 173 -21.70 11.67 -37.85
C GLU A 173 -20.22 11.56 -38.25
N ARG A 174 -19.63 12.63 -38.78
CA ARG A 174 -18.20 12.68 -39.12
C ARG A 174 -17.31 12.38 -37.92
N THR A 175 -17.60 12.95 -36.75
CA THR A 175 -16.84 12.65 -35.52
C THR A 175 -17.02 11.21 -35.06
N ALA A 176 -18.23 10.65 -35.21
CA ALA A 176 -18.50 9.25 -34.88
C ALA A 176 -17.75 8.29 -35.83
N ILE A 177 -17.74 8.57 -37.14
CA ILE A 177 -16.98 7.82 -38.14
C ILE A 177 -15.49 7.87 -37.82
N SER A 178 -14.95 9.04 -37.50
CA SER A 178 -13.52 9.18 -37.16
C SER A 178 -13.13 8.38 -35.92
N ARG A 179 -13.97 8.37 -34.87
CA ARG A 179 -13.76 7.54 -33.68
C ARG A 179 -13.82 6.04 -34.00
N SER A 180 -14.80 5.63 -34.81
CA SER A 180 -14.94 4.24 -35.28
C SER A 180 -13.71 3.78 -36.08
N SER A 181 -13.20 4.64 -36.97
CA SER A 181 -11.97 4.35 -37.74
C SER A 181 -10.79 4.05 -36.82
N GLY A 182 -10.55 4.87 -35.79
CA GLY A 182 -9.44 4.63 -34.85
C GLY A 182 -9.63 3.35 -34.01
N GLN A 183 -10.87 2.97 -33.70
CA GLN A 183 -11.16 1.69 -33.05
C GLN A 183 -10.87 0.51 -33.99
N MET A 184 -11.20 0.61 -35.28
CA MET A 184 -10.86 -0.39 -36.28
C MET A 184 -9.34 -0.55 -36.41
N ASP A 185 -8.57 0.54 -36.41
CA ASP A 185 -7.10 0.49 -36.46
C ASP A 185 -6.52 -0.28 -35.26
N ASN A 186 -7.11 -0.12 -34.06
CA ASN A 186 -6.71 -0.89 -32.88
C ASN A 186 -7.01 -2.39 -33.06
N VAL A 187 -8.17 -2.74 -33.60
CA VAL A 187 -8.54 -4.14 -33.90
C VAL A 187 -7.60 -4.73 -34.95
N ILE A 188 -7.24 -3.97 -35.99
CA ILE A 188 -6.28 -4.38 -37.02
C ILE A 188 -4.90 -4.62 -36.41
N SER A 189 -4.41 -3.70 -35.59
CA SER A 189 -3.12 -3.83 -34.88
C SER A 189 -3.09 -5.07 -33.99
N GLN A 190 -4.17 -5.32 -33.24
CA GLN A 190 -4.30 -6.52 -32.41
C GLN A 190 -4.33 -7.80 -33.24
N ALA A 191 -5.04 -7.79 -34.38
CA ALA A 191 -5.09 -8.92 -35.30
C ALA A 191 -3.70 -9.22 -35.91
N GLN A 192 -2.95 -8.18 -36.31
CA GLN A 192 -1.58 -8.33 -36.81
C GLN A 192 -0.62 -8.88 -35.75
N ALA A 193 -0.73 -8.40 -34.51
CA ALA A 193 0.05 -8.93 -33.38
C ALA A 193 -0.27 -10.41 -33.13
N THR A 194 -1.55 -10.79 -33.21
CA THR A 194 -2.00 -12.18 -33.06
C THR A 194 -1.50 -13.07 -34.19
N LEU A 195 -1.55 -12.58 -35.44
CA LEU A 195 -0.99 -13.27 -36.60
C LEU A 195 0.53 -13.47 -36.45
N GLY A 196 1.25 -12.45 -36.01
CA GLY A 196 2.69 -12.53 -35.72
C GLY A 196 3.00 -13.60 -34.66
N ALA A 197 2.19 -13.67 -33.60
CA ALA A 197 2.32 -14.70 -32.57
C ALA A 197 2.06 -16.11 -33.13
N LEU A 198 1.04 -16.31 -33.97
CA LEU A 198 0.76 -17.60 -34.61
C LEU A 198 1.87 -18.04 -35.57
N VAL A 199 2.44 -17.10 -36.34
CA VAL A 199 3.59 -17.38 -37.22
C VAL A 199 4.81 -17.79 -36.39
N LEU A 200 5.10 -17.09 -35.28
CA LEU A 200 6.20 -17.43 -34.37
C LEU A 200 5.97 -18.79 -33.67
N GLN A 201 4.73 -19.12 -33.31
CA GLN A 201 4.39 -20.45 -32.80
C GLN A 201 4.65 -21.52 -33.85
N ARG A 202 4.24 -21.32 -35.11
CA ARG A 202 4.49 -22.26 -36.21
C ARG A 202 5.99 -22.50 -36.45
N THR A 203 6.82 -21.45 -36.43
CA THR A 203 8.27 -21.62 -36.60
C THR A 203 8.89 -22.38 -35.42
N THR A 204 8.39 -22.12 -34.20
CA THR A 204 8.81 -22.87 -32.99
C THR A 204 8.45 -24.35 -33.10
N PHE A 205 7.21 -24.70 -33.49
CA PHE A 205 6.80 -26.09 -33.73
C PHE A 205 7.58 -26.77 -34.85
N GLY A 206 7.87 -26.05 -35.95
CA GLY A 206 8.72 -26.54 -37.02
C GLY A 206 10.14 -26.88 -36.53
N GLY A 207 10.72 -26.01 -35.70
CA GLY A 207 12.03 -26.23 -35.08
C GLY A 207 12.04 -27.38 -34.07
N ILE A 208 10.94 -27.59 -33.34
CA ILE A 208 10.77 -28.71 -32.41
C ILE A 208 10.72 -30.04 -33.16
N SER A 209 10.02 -30.13 -34.30
CA SER A 209 10.02 -31.35 -35.12
C SER A 209 11.43 -31.75 -35.58
N THR A 210 12.23 -30.78 -36.03
CA THR A 210 13.63 -31.00 -36.41
C THR A 210 14.50 -31.40 -35.22
N LYS A 211 14.32 -30.77 -34.05
CA LYS A 211 15.03 -31.14 -32.81
C LYS A 211 14.63 -32.54 -32.33
N MET A 212 13.35 -32.90 -32.41
CA MET A 212 12.82 -34.21 -32.04
C MET A 212 13.34 -35.31 -32.98
N SER A 213 13.42 -35.04 -34.29
CA SER A 213 14.08 -35.93 -35.26
C SER A 213 15.58 -36.14 -34.95
N ASN A 214 16.28 -35.06 -34.59
CA ASN A 214 17.71 -35.13 -34.21
C ASN A 214 17.96 -35.79 -32.84
N VAL A 215 17.00 -35.72 -31.91
CA VAL A 215 17.06 -36.49 -30.65
C VAL A 215 16.74 -37.96 -30.94
N SER A 216 15.75 -38.25 -31.78
CA SER A 216 15.40 -39.61 -32.20
C SER A 216 16.56 -40.35 -32.87
N SER A 217 17.43 -39.65 -33.61
CA SER A 217 18.63 -40.23 -34.23
C SER A 217 19.80 -40.44 -33.28
N ARG A 218 19.68 -39.99 -32.02
CA ARG A 218 20.71 -40.12 -30.97
C ARG A 218 20.28 -40.99 -29.79
N LEU A 219 19.04 -41.51 -29.79
CA LEU A 219 18.58 -42.47 -28.79
C LEU A 219 18.98 -43.90 -29.21
N PRO A 220 19.89 -44.60 -28.50
CA PRO A 220 20.09 -46.02 -28.71
C PRO A 220 18.85 -46.80 -28.26
N THR A 221 18.30 -47.63 -29.15
CA THR A 221 17.22 -48.58 -28.87
C THR A 221 17.71 -49.68 -27.92
N GLY A 222 17.79 -49.37 -26.63
CA GLY A 222 18.28 -50.27 -25.59
C GLY A 222 17.28 -50.42 -24.45
N SER A 223 16.51 -51.52 -24.49
CA SER A 223 15.90 -52.24 -23.35
C SER A 223 15.47 -51.42 -22.13
N ILE A 224 14.18 -51.08 -22.05
CA ILE A 224 13.49 -50.89 -20.77
C ILE A 224 12.37 -51.93 -20.71
N ASN A 225 12.62 -52.99 -19.95
CA ASN A 225 11.64 -54.00 -19.58
C ASN A 225 10.43 -53.33 -18.89
N PRO A 226 9.19 -53.66 -19.27
CA PRO A 226 8.01 -53.17 -18.58
C PRO A 226 7.82 -53.96 -17.27
N CYS A 227 8.02 -53.29 -16.13
CA CYS A 227 7.54 -53.78 -14.85
C CYS A 227 6.02 -53.56 -14.76
N SER A 228 5.31 -54.65 -14.48
CA SER A 228 3.87 -54.76 -14.28
C SER A 228 3.24 -53.65 -13.43
N VAL A 229 2.14 -53.08 -13.93
CA VAL A 229 1.03 -52.64 -13.07
C VAL A 229 -0.28 -53.14 -13.68
N HIS A 230 -0.98 -53.91 -12.86
CA HIS A 230 -2.22 -54.61 -13.13
C HIS A 230 -3.37 -53.74 -12.60
N LEU A 231 -4.30 -53.34 -13.48
CA LEU A 231 -5.58 -52.74 -13.11
C LEU A 231 -6.61 -53.14 -14.17
N ASP A 232 -7.38 -54.17 -13.84
CA ASP A 232 -8.62 -54.53 -14.53
C ASP A 232 -9.73 -53.52 -14.18
N SER A 233 -10.46 -53.07 -15.19
CA SER A 233 -11.82 -52.54 -15.05
C SER A 233 -12.66 -52.98 -16.24
N PRO A 234 -13.78 -53.70 -16.03
CA PRO A 234 -14.58 -54.23 -17.12
C PRO A 234 -15.60 -53.21 -17.66
N VAL A 235 -15.53 -53.08 -18.98
CA VAL A 235 -16.58 -52.90 -20.00
C VAL A 235 -18.06 -52.90 -19.54
N LEU A 236 -18.74 -51.82 -19.96
CA LEU A 236 -20.09 -51.68 -20.54
C LEU A 236 -21.19 -52.69 -20.18
N GLN A 237 -22.38 -52.19 -19.83
CA GLN A 237 -23.57 -52.35 -20.69
C GLN A 237 -24.73 -51.44 -20.26
N ASN A 238 -25.38 -50.82 -21.26
CA ASN A 238 -26.83 -50.57 -21.44
C ASN A 238 -27.74 -50.59 -20.19
N ASN A 239 -28.69 -49.65 -20.09
CA ASN A 239 -29.99 -49.69 -20.77
C ASN A 239 -30.91 -48.59 -20.22
N MET A 240 -31.79 -48.08 -21.08
CA MET A 240 -33.13 -47.51 -20.81
C MET A 240 -33.48 -46.99 -19.41
N GLY A 241 -33.99 -45.76 -19.35
CA GLY A 241 -35.07 -45.46 -18.39
C GLY A 241 -35.06 -44.07 -17.77
N VAL A 242 -35.82 -43.17 -18.39
CA VAL A 242 -36.81 -42.28 -17.76
C VAL A 242 -36.76 -42.02 -16.24
N SER A 243 -36.85 -40.72 -15.96
CA SER A 243 -37.66 -40.08 -14.91
C SER A 243 -37.03 -39.87 -13.53
N TRP A 244 -36.88 -38.57 -13.24
CA TRP A 244 -37.38 -37.89 -12.04
C TRP A 244 -38.03 -38.81 -10.99
N ASN A 245 -37.55 -38.80 -9.75
CA ASN A 245 -38.06 -37.88 -8.71
C ASN A 245 -37.65 -38.32 -7.29
N PHE A 246 -37.29 -37.31 -6.48
CA PHE A 246 -37.87 -37.05 -5.14
C PHE A 246 -37.45 -37.88 -3.92
N TYR A 247 -37.20 -37.12 -2.84
CA TYR A 247 -37.25 -37.49 -1.41
C TYR A 247 -36.18 -38.48 -0.93
N SER A 248 -35.59 -38.38 0.25
CA SER A 248 -36.00 -37.74 1.49
C SER A 248 -34.78 -37.60 2.39
N HIS A 249 -34.79 -36.53 3.19
CA HIS A 249 -34.24 -36.50 4.54
C HIS A 249 -34.30 -37.86 5.24
N ARG A 250 -33.28 -38.20 6.04
CA ARG A 250 -33.40 -38.21 7.51
C ARG A 250 -32.10 -38.65 8.19
N SER A 251 -31.79 -37.87 9.21
CA SER A 251 -30.81 -38.00 10.28
C SER A 251 -30.66 -39.41 10.87
N GLY A 252 -29.41 -39.70 11.25
CA GLY A 252 -29.01 -40.49 12.41
C GLY A 252 -27.80 -39.80 13.02
#